data_AF-A0A2H9TFA9-F1
#
_entry.id   AF-A0A2H9TFA9-F1
#
_cell.length_a   1.000
_cell.length_b   1.000
_cell.length_c   1.000
_cell.angle_alpha   90.00
_cell.angle_beta   90.00
_cell.angle_gamma   90.00
#
_symmetry.space_group_name_H-M   'P 1'
#
loop_
_entity.id
_entity.type
_entity.pdbx_description
1 polymer ?
#
loop_
_entity_poly.entity_id
_entity_poly.type
_entity_poly.pdbx_seq_one_letter_code
_entity_poly.pdbx_strand_id
1 'polypeptide(L)' 'MTKKELVKKEMTIMEIIDRKPESIEILMDFGLGCFSCTFSGMETLEEGAISHGINEKEIERIIDEINKL' A
#
# COMPACT_ATOMS: atom_id res chain seq x y z
N MET A 1 15.64 1.63 -21.05
CA MET A 1 14.48 2.36 -20.47
C MET A 1 14.06 1.58 -19.24
N THR A 2 14.62 1.92 -18.08
CA THR A 2 14.20 1.32 -16.80
C THR A 2 12.82 1.87 -16.48
N LYS A 3 11.78 1.08 -16.77
CA LYS A 3 10.42 1.35 -16.30
C LYS A 3 10.50 1.45 -14.78
N LYS A 4 10.38 2.65 -14.23
CA LYS A 4 10.10 2.84 -12.80
C LYS A 4 8.71 2.22 -12.61
N GLU A 5 8.64 0.99 -12.13
CA GLU A 5 7.36 0.31 -11.96
C GLU A 5 6.58 1.05 -10.87
N LEU A 6 5.56 1.79 -11.29
CA LEU A 6 4.68 2.52 -10.41
C LEU A 6 3.85 1.52 -9.60
N VAL A 7 3.76 1.77 -8.30
CA VAL A 7 2.83 1.08 -7.41
C VAL A 7 1.41 1.43 -7.82
N LYS A 8 0.51 0.43 -7.77
CA LYS A 8 -0.92 0.55 -8.08
C LYS A 8 -1.75 0.02 -6.93
N LYS A 9 -3.00 0.48 -6.85
CA LYS A 9 -3.98 0.06 -5.82
C LYS A 9 -4.36 -1.42 -5.88
N GLU A 10 -4.22 -2.04 -7.05
CA GLU A 10 -4.49 -3.46 -7.32
C GLU A 10 -3.37 -4.38 -6.84
N MET A 11 -2.22 -3.82 -6.45
CA MET A 11 -1.09 -4.62 -5.95
C MET A 11 -1.36 -5.03 -4.51
N THR A 12 -0.91 -6.23 -4.15
CA THR A 12 -0.96 -6.68 -2.76
C THR A 12 -0.05 -5.81 -1.89
N ILE A 13 -0.44 -5.61 -0.63
CA ILE A 13 0.38 -4.87 0.33
C ILE A 13 1.79 -5.50 0.42
N MET A 14 1.87 -6.83 0.37
CA MET A 14 3.14 -7.56 0.38
C MET A 14 4.00 -7.27 -0.86
N GLU A 15 3.43 -7.22 -2.07
CA GLU A 15 4.17 -6.85 -3.28
C GLU A 15 4.70 -5.42 -3.24
N ILE A 16 3.91 -4.50 -2.67
CA ILE A 16 4.32 -3.10 -2.52
C ILE A 16 5.52 -3.01 -1.58
N ILE A 17 5.47 -3.72 -0.45
CA ILE A 17 6.54 -3.76 0.55
C ILE A 17 7.80 -4.43 0.01
N ASP A 18 7.66 -5.54 -0.73
CA ASP A 18 8.79 -6.25 -1.35
C ASP A 18 9.53 -5.33 -2.34
N ARG A 19 8.78 -4.52 -3.11
CA ARG A 19 9.36 -3.56 -4.06
C ARG A 19 9.88 -2.30 -3.37
N LYS A 20 9.20 -1.83 -2.33
CA LYS A 20 9.47 -0.59 -1.62
C LYS A 20 9.33 -0.81 -0.11
N PRO A 21 10.35 -1.35 0.57
CA PRO A 21 10.28 -1.59 2.01
C PRO A 21 10.06 -0.31 2.83
N GLU A 22 10.48 0.84 2.30
CA GLU A 22 10.25 2.17 2.88
C GLU A 22 8.76 2.56 2.90
N SER A 23 7.92 1.92 2.08
CA SER A 23 6.47 2.13 2.09
C SER A 23 5.79 1.66 3.38
N ILE A 24 6.46 0.83 4.19
CA ILE A 24 5.93 0.35 5.47
C ILE A 24 5.57 1.51 6.40
N GLU A 25 6.43 2.53 6.53
CA GLU A 25 6.14 3.69 7.38
C GLU A 25 4.92 4.46 6.86
N ILE A 26 4.83 4.68 5.54
CA ILE A 26 3.67 5.33 4.93
C ILE A 26 2.41 4.51 5.22
N LEU A 27 2.41 3.20 4.96
CA LEU A 27 1.26 2.34 5.20
C LEU A 27 0.86 2.33 6.69
N MET A 28 1.82 2.35 7.61
CA MET A 28 1.55 2.48 9.05
C MET A 28 0.89 3.82 9.39
N ASP A 29 1.36 4.94 8.83
CA ASP A 29 0.80 6.27 9.06
C ASP A 29 -0.67 6.39 8.61
N PHE A 30 -1.03 5.69 7.53
CA PHE A 30 -2.41 5.60 7.06
C PHE A 30 -3.26 4.52 7.77
N GLY A 31 -2.71 3.84 8.78
CA GLY A 31 -3.44 2.83 9.56
C GLY A 31 -3.51 1.44 8.90
N LEU A 32 -2.70 1.19 7.87
CA LEU A 32 -2.54 -0.09 7.16
C LEU A 32 -1.36 -0.92 7.68
N GLY A 33 -0.83 -0.58 8.85
CA GLY A 33 0.32 -1.22 9.48
C GLY A 33 0.04 -2.56 10.19
N CYS A 34 -1.13 -3.16 10.04
CA CYS A 34 -1.51 -4.33 10.84
C CYS A 34 -0.95 -5.65 10.25
N PHE A 35 0.36 -5.82 10.27
CA PHE A 35 1.06 -7.05 9.86
C PHE A 35 0.77 -8.27 10.73
N SER A 36 0.05 -8.09 11.85
CA SER A 36 -0.38 -9.16 12.75
C SER A 36 -1.64 -9.89 12.28
N CYS A 37 -2.37 -9.34 11.29
CA CYS A 37 -3.51 -10.03 10.73
C CYS A 37 -3.01 -10.99 9.64
N THR A 38 -3.22 -12.29 9.82
CA THR A 38 -2.78 -13.35 8.88
C THR A 38 -3.32 -13.15 7.45
N PHE A 39 -4.28 -12.25 7.26
CA PHE A 39 -4.87 -11.88 5.98
C PHE A 39 -4.27 -10.61 5.35
N SER A 40 -3.58 -9.74 6.10
CA SER A 40 -3.15 -8.42 5.61
C SER A 40 -2.01 -8.42 4.60
N GLY A 41 -1.32 -9.55 4.43
CA GLY A 41 -0.35 -9.71 3.33
C GLY A 41 -0.98 -10.15 2.01
N MET A 42 -2.21 -10.68 2.02
CA MET A 42 -2.87 -11.22 0.82
C MET A 42 -3.86 -10.23 0.19
N GLU A 43 -4.31 -9.24 0.94
CA GLU A 43 -5.20 -8.19 0.44
C GLU A 43 -4.46 -7.19 -0.46
N THR A 44 -5.18 -6.68 -1.46
CA THR A 44 -4.71 -5.53 -2.23
C THR A 44 -4.70 -4.27 -1.37
N LEU A 45 -3.90 -3.28 -1.76
CA LEU A 45 -3.89 -1.98 -1.08
C LEU A 45 -5.31 -1.38 -1.02
N GLU A 46 -6.06 -1.48 -2.11
CA GLU A 46 -7.45 -1.01 -2.17
C GLU A 46 -8.35 -1.74 -1.18
N GLU A 47 -8.33 -3.07 -1.17
CA GLU A 47 -9.19 -3.87 -0.29
C GLU A 47 -8.87 -3.62 1.19
N GLY A 48 -7.58 -3.58 1.54
CA GLY A 48 -7.15 -3.30 2.91
C GLY A 48 -7.51 -1.90 3.36
N ALA A 49 -7.30 -0.91 2.49
CA ALA A 49 -7.70 0.46 2.73
C ALA A 49 -9.22 0.59 2.94
N ILE A 50 -10.03 0.00 2.06
CA ILE A 50 -11.49 0.06 2.17
C ILE A 50 -11.97 -0.66 3.44
N SER A 51 -11.40 -1.81 3.78
CA SER A 51 -11.71 -2.57 5.01
C SER A 51 -11.45 -1.75 6.27
N HIS A 52 -10.46 -0.86 6.22
CA HIS A 52 -10.10 0.08 7.29
C HIS A 52 -10.82 1.43 7.20
N GLY A 53 -11.78 1.60 6.29
CA GLY A 53 -12.56 2.84 6.13
C GLY A 53 -11.84 3.98 5.41
N ILE A 54 -10.71 3.68 4.76
CA ILE A 54 -9.94 4.62 3.94
C ILE A 54 -10.64 4.74 2.58
N ASN A 55 -10.87 5.97 2.14
CA ASN A 55 -11.56 6.24 0.88
C ASN A 55 -10.58 6.24 -0.32
N GLU A 56 -11.13 6.20 -1.54
CA GLU A 56 -10.35 6.18 -2.79
C GLU A 56 -9.35 7.35 -2.90
N LYS A 57 -9.69 8.54 -2.40
CA LYS A 57 -8.77 9.70 -2.46
C LYS A 57 -7.56 9.52 -1.56
N GLU A 58 -7.74 8.87 -0.42
CA GLU A 58 -6.64 8.56 0.48
C GLU A 58 -5.79 7.41 -0.07
N ILE A 59 -6.40 6.41 -0.71
CA ILE A 59 -5.68 5.36 -1.45
C ILE A 59 -4.79 5.97 -2.53
N GLU A 60 -5.30 6.91 -3.33
CA GLU A 60 -4.51 7.62 -4.34
C GLU A 60 -3.34 8.39 -3.71
N ARG A 61 -3.55 9.04 -2.56
CA ARG A 61 -2.47 9.73 -1.82
C ARG A 61 -1.40 8.76 -1.34
N ILE A 62 -1.79 7.62 -0.77
CA ILE A 62 -0.84 6.58 -0.33
C ILE A 62 0.03 6.15 -1.51
N ILE A 63 -0.59 5.87 -2.66
CA ILE A 63 0.12 5.44 -3.86
C ILE A 63 1.05 6.52 -4.39
N ASP A 64 0.63 7.77 -4.38
CA ASP A 64 1.44 8.91 -4.80
C ASP A 64 2.66 9.09 -3.88
N GLU A 65 2.47 9.04 -2.56
CA GLU A 65 3.56 9.11 -1.59
C GLU A 65 4.53 7.93 -1.73
N ILE A 66 4.01 6.70 -1.86
CA ILE A 66 4.83 5.51 -2.11
C ILE A 66 5.58 5.63 -3.44
N ASN A 67 5.00 6.21 -4.50
CA ASN A 67 5.67 6.37 -5.78
C ASN A 67 6.73 7.48 -5.80
N LYS A 68 6.64 8.45 -4.88
CA LYS A 68 7.62 9.53 -4.70
C LYS A 68 8.88 9.10 -3.95
N LEU A 69 8.81 8.02 -3.16
CA LEU A 69 10.01 7.30 -2.69
C LEU A 69 10.89 6.90 -3.89
#